data_AF-A0A399FXF5-F1
#
_entry.id   AF-A0A399FXF5-F1
#
_cell.length_a   1.000
_cell.length_b   1.000
_cell.length_c   1.000
_cell.angle_alpha   90.00
_cell.angle_beta   90.00
_cell.angle_gamma   90.00
#
_symmetry.space_group_name_H-M   'P 1'
#
loop_
_entity.id
_entity.type
_entity.pdbx_description
1 polymer ?
#
loop_
_entity_poly.entity_id
_entity_poly.type
_entity_poly.pdbx_seq_one_letter_code
_entity_poly.pdbx_strand_id
1 'polypeptide(L)'
;MKVAIMGAWNTDSGASIHAESIGRSFAKLGHKINVLTFFKDSFHGTAIVGEDEDYVKRCFTVSSDENIQLLTTPFLASDYEFFVAEDHGMLPLDHLGRIFH
;
A
#
# COMPACT_ATOMS: atom_id res chain seq x y z
N MET A 1 6.42 3.18 16.77
CA MET A 1 7.08 3.65 15.52
C MET A 1 6.02 4.22 14.60
N LYS A 2 6.42 5.02 13.61
CA LYS A 2 5.56 5.47 12.52
C LYS A 2 5.96 4.75 11.24
N VAL A 3 5.05 3.98 10.65
CA VAL A 3 5.37 3.08 9.53
C VAL A 3 4.41 3.36 8.38
N ALA A 4 4.94 3.54 7.19
CA ALA A 4 4.17 3.43 5.95
C ALA A 4 4.35 2.03 5.38
N ILE A 5 3.25 1.40 4.99
CA ILE A 5 3.25 0.09 4.32
C ILE A 5 2.63 0.29 2.94
N MET A 6 3.40 0.01 1.90
CA MET A 6 2.95 0.02 0.52
C MET A 6 2.76 -1.42 0.03
N GLY A 7 1.59 -1.76 -0.48
CA GLY A 7 1.31 -3.10 -0.99
C GLY A 7 -0.17 -3.37 -1.21
N ALA A 8 -0.52 -4.64 -1.49
CA ALA A 8 -1.92 -5.07 -1.53
C ALA A 8 -2.57 -4.98 -0.14
N TRP A 9 -3.86 -4.61 -0.10
CA TRP A 9 -4.61 -4.49 1.14
C TRP A 9 -6.09 -4.79 0.93
N ASN A 10 -6.68 -5.57 1.83
CA ASN A 10 -8.06 -6.04 1.78
C ASN A 10 -8.39 -6.79 0.47
N THR A 11 -7.43 -7.47 -0.15
CA THR A 11 -7.66 -8.35 -1.31
C THR A 11 -7.44 -9.82 -0.96
N ASP A 12 -7.92 -10.71 -1.81
CA ASP A 12 -7.73 -12.16 -1.70
C ASP A 12 -6.31 -12.63 -2.12
N SER A 13 -5.39 -11.71 -2.39
CA SER A 13 -4.03 -12.04 -2.80
C SER A 13 -3.14 -12.47 -1.62
N GLY A 14 -2.14 -13.32 -1.89
CA GLY A 14 -1.13 -13.68 -0.91
C GLY A 14 -0.31 -12.48 -0.41
N ALA A 15 -0.05 -11.50 -1.28
CA ALA A 15 0.60 -10.24 -0.91
C ALA A 15 -0.23 -9.45 0.10
N SER A 16 -1.56 -9.40 -0.08
CA SER A 16 -2.46 -8.75 0.87
C SER A 16 -2.42 -9.42 2.23
N ILE A 17 -2.49 -10.75 2.27
CA ILE A 17 -2.42 -11.52 3.53
C ILE A 17 -1.12 -11.21 4.28
N HIS A 18 0.01 -11.13 3.57
CA HIS A 18 1.31 -10.84 4.18
C HIS A 18 1.37 -9.40 4.72
N ALA A 19 1.03 -8.41 3.89
CA ALA A 19 1.05 -6.99 4.26
C ALA A 19 0.08 -6.70 5.42
N GLU A 20 -1.13 -7.25 5.38
CA GLU A 20 -2.14 -7.10 6.42
C GLU A 20 -1.71 -7.72 7.74
N SER A 21 -1.08 -8.90 7.71
CA SER A 21 -0.57 -9.55 8.91
C SER A 21 0.45 -8.68 9.64
N ILE A 22 1.37 -8.05 8.88
CA ILE A 22 2.37 -7.14 9.41
C ILE A 22 1.70 -5.86 9.93
N GLY A 23 0.94 -5.17 9.06
CA GLY A 23 0.36 -3.86 9.38
C GLY A 23 -0.64 -3.92 10.53
N ARG A 24 -1.55 -4.90 10.54
CA ARG A 24 -2.52 -5.06 11.63
C ARG A 24 -1.83 -5.44 12.95
N SER A 25 -0.73 -6.18 12.90
CA SER A 25 0.06 -6.47 14.11
C SER A 25 0.75 -5.22 14.66
N PHE A 26 1.31 -4.37 13.80
CA PHE A 26 1.84 -3.07 14.22
C PHE A 26 0.75 -2.16 14.81
N ALA A 27 -0.45 -2.14 14.21
CA ALA A 27 -1.60 -1.43 14.76
C ALA A 27 -1.92 -1.89 16.19
N LYS A 28 -2.02 -3.22 16.40
CA LYS A 28 -2.32 -3.84 17.70
C LYS A 28 -1.27 -3.52 18.76
N LEU A 29 -0.01 -3.35 18.36
CA LEU A 29 1.10 -2.95 19.24
C LEU A 29 1.17 -1.43 19.48
N GLY A 30 0.20 -0.65 18.99
CA GLY A 30 0.10 0.79 19.21
C GLY A 30 1.05 1.62 18.35
N HIS A 31 1.56 1.06 17.24
CA HIS A 31 2.33 1.84 16.27
C HIS A 31 1.40 2.65 15.36
N LYS A 32 1.88 3.80 14.89
CA LYS A 32 1.17 4.60 13.89
C LYS A 32 1.47 4.00 12.52
N ILE A 33 0.43 3.63 11.80
CA ILE A 33 0.54 3.05 10.47
C ILE A 33 -0.16 3.93 9.45
N ASN A 34 0.41 3.99 8.25
CA ASN A 34 -0.23 4.51 7.05
C ASN A 34 -0.12 3.41 5.99
N VAL A 35 -1.24 2.90 5.51
CA VAL A 35 -1.26 1.93 4.42
C VAL A 35 -1.46 2.69 3.12
N LEU A 36 -0.58 2.47 2.16
CA LEU A 36 -0.66 2.97 0.80
C LEU A 36 -0.95 1.76 -0.08
N THR A 37 -2.10 1.73 -0.74
CA THR A 37 -2.53 0.56 -1.50
C THR A 37 -3.15 0.92 -2.83
N PHE A 38 -3.49 -0.13 -3.57
CA PHE A 38 -4.09 -0.09 -4.88
C PHE A 38 -5.47 0.61 -4.92
N PHE A 39 -5.76 1.28 -6.03
CA PHE A 39 -7.11 1.72 -6.35
C PHE A 39 -8.07 0.54 -6.47
N LYS A 40 -9.38 0.80 -6.29
CA LYS A 40 -10.39 -0.28 -6.28
C LYS A 40 -10.61 -0.91 -7.65
N ASP A 41 -10.29 -0.19 -8.72
CA ASP A 41 -10.36 -0.60 -10.12
C ASP A 41 -9.05 -1.18 -10.66
N SER A 42 -7.96 -1.12 -9.90
CA SER A 42 -6.64 -1.58 -10.32
C SER A 42 -5.86 -2.15 -9.13
N PHE A 43 -6.08 -3.43 -8.81
CA PHE A 43 -5.53 -4.10 -7.63
C PHE A 43 -4.99 -5.51 -7.92
N HIS A 44 -4.09 -5.98 -7.05
CA HIS A 44 -3.59 -7.36 -7.10
C HIS A 44 -4.53 -8.33 -6.37
N GLY A 45 -4.97 -9.37 -7.09
CA GLY A 45 -5.93 -10.36 -6.60
C GLY A 45 -7.08 -10.54 -7.60
N THR A 46 -8.16 -11.18 -7.15
CA THR A 46 -9.41 -11.33 -7.91
C THR A 46 -10.59 -10.62 -7.27
N ALA A 47 -10.52 -10.34 -5.97
CA ALA A 47 -11.57 -9.62 -5.24
C ALA A 47 -11.01 -8.75 -4.11
N ILE A 48 -11.72 -7.66 -3.81
CA ILE A 48 -11.60 -6.92 -2.55
C ILE A 48 -12.52 -7.60 -1.54
N VAL A 49 -11.96 -8.07 -0.43
CA VAL A 49 -12.63 -8.94 0.56
C VAL A 49 -12.83 -8.26 1.91
N GLY A 50 -12.42 -7.00 2.06
CA GLY A 50 -12.49 -6.26 3.31
C GLY A 50 -12.76 -4.77 3.13
N GLU A 51 -13.02 -4.11 4.24
CA GLU A 51 -13.21 -2.65 4.31
C GLU A 51 -11.93 -1.97 4.78
N ASP A 52 -11.67 -0.80 4.22
CA ASP A 52 -10.48 -0.01 4.51
C ASP A 52 -10.58 0.63 5.90
N GLU A 53 -9.54 0.47 6.71
CA GLU A 53 -9.40 1.20 7.95
C GLU A 53 -9.04 2.67 7.72
N ASP A 54 -9.21 3.53 8.74
CA ASP A 54 -8.91 4.97 8.67
C ASP A 54 -7.47 5.30 8.26
N TYR A 55 -6.54 4.36 8.43
CA TYR A 55 -5.15 4.51 8.05
C TYR A 55 -4.83 4.05 6.62
N VAL A 56 -5.82 3.57 5.86
CA VAL A 56 -5.65 3.06 4.49
C VAL A 56 -5.93 4.15 3.46
N LYS A 57 -5.00 4.32 2.51
CA LYS A 57 -5.09 5.27 1.40
C LYS A 57 -4.88 4.52 0.09
N ARG A 58 -5.93 4.44 -0.72
CA ARG A 58 -5.87 3.90 -2.09
C ARG A 58 -5.33 4.97 -3.03
N CYS A 59 -4.14 4.76 -3.59
CA CYS A 59 -3.39 5.84 -4.22
C CYS A 59 -2.49 5.45 -5.39
N PHE A 60 -2.50 4.19 -5.85
CA PHE A 60 -1.76 3.80 -7.05
C PHE A 60 -2.41 2.61 -7.77
N THR A 61 -2.04 2.39 -9.02
CA THR A 61 -2.46 1.22 -9.81
C THR A 61 -1.45 0.08 -9.69
N VAL A 62 -1.81 -1.12 -10.13
CA VAL A 62 -0.81 -2.19 -10.33
C VAL A 62 0.19 -1.81 -11.43
N SER A 63 1.38 -2.40 -11.39
CA SER A 63 2.46 -2.21 -12.38
C SER A 63 2.07 -2.63 -13.80
N SER A 64 1.11 -3.55 -13.93
CA SER A 64 0.60 -4.07 -15.21
C SER A 64 -0.59 -3.29 -15.76
N ASP A 65 -1.00 -2.20 -15.11
CA ASP A 65 -2.09 -1.36 -15.59
C ASP A 65 -1.69 -0.61 -16.88
N GLU A 66 -2.63 -0.45 -17.81
CA GLU A 66 -2.38 0.30 -19.06
C GLU A 66 -2.10 1.79 -18.79
N ASN A 67 -2.69 2.34 -17.73
CA ASN A 67 -2.52 3.72 -17.32
C ASN A 67 -1.97 3.78 -15.89
N ILE A 68 -0.66 3.55 -15.76
CA ILE A 68 0.00 3.55 -14.45
C ILE A 68 -0.17 4.92 -13.77
N GLN A 69 -0.77 4.91 -12.59
CA GLN A 69 -0.97 6.10 -11.76
C GLN A 69 -0.41 5.89 -10.37
N LEU A 70 0.14 6.95 -9.80
CA LEU A 70 0.54 7.03 -8.39
C LEU A 70 0.31 8.46 -7.90
N LEU A 71 -0.56 8.64 -6.91
CA LEU A 71 -0.76 9.90 -6.23
C LEU A 71 0.39 10.11 -5.27
N THR A 72 1.17 11.19 -5.46
CA THR A 72 2.38 11.46 -4.67
C THR A 72 2.06 11.98 -3.28
N THR A 73 0.94 12.68 -3.09
CA THR A 73 0.58 13.33 -1.82
C THR A 73 0.54 12.36 -0.63
N PRO A 74 -0.08 11.17 -0.71
CA PRO A 74 -0.02 10.18 0.38
C PRO A 74 1.40 9.76 0.78
N PHE A 75 2.36 9.73 -0.14
CA PHE A 75 3.74 9.36 0.14
C PHE A 75 4.50 10.51 0.81
N LEU A 76 4.30 11.75 0.34
CA LEU A 76 5.06 12.92 0.81
C LEU A 76 4.49 13.55 2.09
N ALA A 77 3.17 13.47 2.30
CA ALA A 77 2.49 14.15 3.39
C ALA A 77 2.20 13.24 4.60
N SER A 78 2.30 11.93 4.45
CA SER A 78 2.09 11.02 5.58
C SER A 78 3.29 11.06 6.52
N ASP A 79 3.03 11.05 7.82
CA ASP A 79 4.07 11.04 8.86
C ASP A 79 4.51 9.59 9.14
N TYR A 80 5.71 9.22 8.66
CA TYR A 80 6.32 7.92 8.89
C TYR A 80 7.85 8.03 8.98
N GLU A 81 8.45 7.09 9.71
CA GLU A 81 9.90 6.95 9.91
C GLU A 81 10.45 5.78 9.10
N PHE A 82 9.62 4.74 8.90
CA PHE A 82 9.94 3.55 8.14
C PHE A 82 8.97 3.39 6.99
N PHE A 83 9.48 3.02 5.82
CA PHE A 83 8.69 2.71 4.63
C PHE A 83 8.93 1.25 4.25
N VAL A 84 7.88 0.43 4.32
CA VAL A 84 7.91 -1.00 4.01
C VAL A 84 7.16 -1.20 2.70
N ALA A 85 7.82 -1.78 1.71
CA ALA A 85 7.22 -2.11 0.43
C ALA A 85 7.07 -3.64 0.31
N GLU A 86 5.83 -4.09 0.12
CA GLU A 86 5.47 -5.49 -0.04
C GLU A 86 5.11 -5.78 -1.50
N ASP A 87 5.57 -6.91 -2.02
CA ASP A 87 5.33 -7.38 -3.40
C ASP A 87 5.75 -6.38 -4.49
N HIS A 88 7.06 -6.12 -4.57
CA HIS A 88 7.68 -5.17 -5.51
C HIS A 88 7.26 -5.38 -6.99
N GLY A 89 6.93 -6.61 -7.40
CA GLY A 89 6.55 -6.92 -8.78
C GLY A 89 5.23 -6.26 -9.21
N MET A 90 4.34 -5.98 -8.26
CA MET A 90 3.03 -5.37 -8.52
C MET A 90 3.02 -3.85 -8.32
N LEU A 91 4.12 -3.26 -7.84
CA LEU A 91 4.21 -1.83 -7.53
C LEU A 91 4.67 -1.02 -8.76
N PRO A 92 4.19 0.22 -8.95
CA PRO A 92 4.66 1.10 -10.02
C PRO A 92 6.04 1.70 -9.69
N LEU A 93 7.09 0.86 -9.71
CA LEU A 93 8.43 1.19 -9.21
C LEU A 93 9.06 2.42 -9.87
N ASP A 94 8.86 2.65 -11.17
CA ASP A 94 9.40 3.84 -11.86
C ASP A 94 8.80 5.14 -11.31
N HIS A 95 7.50 5.12 -10.96
CA HIS A 95 6.82 6.28 -10.38
C HIS A 95 7.25 6.48 -8.92
N LEU A 96 7.39 5.37 -8.18
CA LEU A 96 7.88 5.39 -6.81
C LEU A 96 9.32 5.92 -6.73
N GLY A 97 10.18 5.52 -7.66
CA GLY A 97 11.57 5.96 -7.74
C GLY A 97 11.68 7.48 -7.89
N ARG A 98 10.80 8.13 -8.66
CA ARG A 98 10.77 9.59 -8.83
C ARG A 98 10.39 10.37 -7.57
N ILE A 99 9.88 9.71 -6.53
CA ILE A 99 9.57 10.36 -5.24
C ILE A 99 10.81 10.39 -4.34
N PHE A 100 11.63 9.35 -4.39
CA PHE A 100 12.71 9.12 -3.43
C PHE A 100 14.12 9.25 -4.02
N HIS A 101 14.26 9.35 -5.34
CA HIS A 101 15.52 9.49 -6.08
C HIS A 101 15.47 10.71 -7.02
#